data_AF-A0A538LL77-F1
#
_entry.id   AF-A0A538LL77-F1
#
_cell.length_a   1.000
_cell.length_b   1.000
_cell.length_c   1.000
_cell.angle_alpha   90.00
_cell.angle_beta   90.00
_cell.angle_gamma   90.00
#
_symmetry.space_group_name_H-M   'P 1'
#
loop_
_entity.id
_entity.type
_entity.pdbx_description
1 polymer ?
#
loop_
_entity_poly.entity_id
_entity_poly.type
_entity_poly.pdbx_seq_one_letter_code
_entity_poly.pdbx_strand_id
1 'polypeptide(L)'
;MEAVLRAISDPRRREIIRLVRRRELSAGEIAARFEVSRPAISQHITILREAGVLMRSFVDEFWMDHLDRLKEAAEQEETDARN
;
A
#
# COMPACT_ATOMS: atom_id res chain seq x y z
N MET A 1 9.34 13.97 11.87
CA MET A 1 8.11 14.08 12.69
C MET A 1 7.20 15.22 12.21
N GLU A 2 7.74 16.41 11.93
CA GLU A 2 6.95 17.58 11.50
C GLU A 2 6.08 17.35 10.25
N ALA A 3 6.61 16.67 9.22
CA ALA A 3 5.86 16.35 8.00
C ALA A 3 4.61 15.50 8.26
N VAL A 4 4.70 14.52 9.17
CA VAL A 4 3.56 13.68 9.59
C VAL A 4 2.49 14.54 10.27
N LEU A 5 2.89 15.38 11.23
CA LEU A 5 1.96 16.23 11.97
C LEU A 5 1.24 17.21 11.04
N ARG A 6 1.97 17.82 10.10
CA ARG A 6 1.39 18.68 9.04
C ARG A 6 0.45 17.87 8.13
N ALA A 7 0.84 16.66 7.73
CA ALA A 7 0.00 15.81 6.88
C ALA A 7 -1.30 15.40 7.58
N ILE A 8 -1.30 15.05 8.87
CA ILE A 8 -2.53 14.64 9.58
C ILE A 8 -3.37 15.82 10.10
N SER A 9 -2.87 17.05 10.06
CA SER A 9 -3.62 18.23 10.52
C SER A 9 -4.84 18.57 9.65
N ASP A 10 -4.82 18.15 8.37
CA ASP A 10 -5.90 18.43 7.43
C ASP A 10 -7.09 17.47 7.61
N PRO A 11 -8.33 17.99 7.73
CA PRO A 11 -9.52 17.17 7.92
C PRO A 11 -9.78 16.15 6.80
N ARG A 12 -9.53 16.51 5.53
CA ARG A 12 -9.74 15.62 4.39
C ARG A 12 -8.70 14.50 4.39
N ARG A 13 -7.45 14.82 4.70
CA ARG A 13 -6.40 13.80 4.83
C ARG A 13 -6.69 12.82 5.98
N ARG A 14 -7.23 13.30 7.11
CA ARG A 14 -7.72 12.41 8.19
C ARG A 14 -8.89 11.53 7.75
N GLU A 15 -9.78 12.02 6.91
CA GLU A 15 -10.86 11.23 6.33
C GLU A 15 -10.34 10.15 5.38
N ILE A 16 -9.39 10.49 4.50
CA ILE A 16 -8.72 9.52 3.63
C ILE A 16 -8.08 8.41 4.47
N ILE A 17 -7.35 8.76 5.55
CA ILE A 17 -6.77 7.76 6.47
C ILE A 17 -7.87 6.88 7.08
N ARG A 18 -8.99 7.46 7.54
CA ARG A 18 -10.12 6.70 8.10
C ARG A 18 -10.71 5.71 7.09
N LEU A 19 -10.80 6.09 5.81
CA LEU A 19 -11.32 5.25 4.75
C LEU A 19 -10.44 4.04 4.46
N VAL A 20 -9.12 4.24 4.38
CA VAL A 20 -8.17 3.17 4.02
C VAL A 20 -7.67 2.36 5.21
N ARG A 21 -7.97 2.77 6.45
CA ARG A 21 -7.50 2.09 7.67
C ARG A 21 -7.94 0.62 7.76
N ARG A 22 -9.09 0.27 7.17
CA ARG A 22 -9.68 -1.07 7.30
C ARG A 22 -9.50 -1.93 6.06
N ARG A 23 -9.33 -1.32 4.89
CA ARG A 23 -9.17 -2.00 3.60
C ARG A 23 -8.47 -1.08 2.63
N GLU A 24 -7.79 -1.67 1.67
CA GLU A 24 -7.25 -0.93 0.54
C GLU A 24 -8.38 -0.35 -0.32
N LEU A 25 -8.14 0.86 -0.82
CA LEU A 25 -9.01 1.55 -1.76
C LEU A 25 -8.15 2.14 -2.87
N SER A 26 -8.62 2.02 -4.10
CA SER A 26 -8.03 2.76 -5.21
C SER A 26 -8.26 4.27 -5.04
N ALA A 27 -7.39 5.09 -5.66
CA ALA A 27 -7.57 6.54 -5.65
C ALA A 27 -8.92 6.98 -6.24
N GLY A 28 -9.47 6.21 -7.20
CA GLY A 28 -10.81 6.45 -7.75
C GLY A 28 -11.93 6.18 -6.74
N GLU A 29 -11.86 5.07 -5.99
CA GLU A 29 -12.81 4.76 -4.91
C GLU A 29 -12.73 5.75 -3.75
N ILE A 30 -11.54 6.27 -3.44
CA ILE A 30 -11.37 7.33 -2.45
C ILE A 30 -12.03 8.60 -2.98
N ALA A 31 -11.72 9.01 -4.22
CA ALA A 31 -12.25 10.25 -4.79
C ALA A 31 -13.77 10.27 -4.91
N ALA A 32 -14.40 9.12 -5.18
CA ALA A 32 -15.86 8.98 -5.23
C ALA A 32 -16.57 9.30 -3.89
N ARG A 33 -15.83 9.40 -2.77
CA ARG A 33 -16.38 9.71 -1.43
C ARG A 33 -16.27 11.19 -1.05
N PHE A 34 -15.78 12.05 -1.95
CA PHE A 34 -15.61 13.48 -1.68
C PHE A 34 -16.23 14.32 -2.80
N GLU A 35 -16.79 15.47 -2.41
CA GLU A 35 -17.28 16.49 -3.34
C GLU A 35 -16.14 17.40 -3.84
N VAL A 36 -15.02 16.81 -4.26
CA VAL A 36 -13.87 17.52 -4.82
C VAL A 36 -13.33 16.81 -6.05
N SER A 37 -12.46 17.49 -6.79
CA SER A 37 -11.88 16.92 -8.00
C SER A 37 -10.96 15.73 -7.70
N ARG A 38 -10.89 14.77 -8.62
CA ARG A 38 -9.95 13.64 -8.55
C ARG A 38 -8.49 14.09 -8.38
N PRO A 39 -7.99 15.12 -9.09
CA PRO A 39 -6.64 15.64 -8.87
C PRO A 39 -6.39 16.14 -7.44
N ALA A 40 -7.38 16.78 -6.81
CA ALA A 40 -7.25 17.24 -5.42
C ALA A 40 -7.08 16.06 -4.45
N ILE A 41 -7.82 14.97 -4.67
CA ILE A 41 -7.67 13.74 -3.88
C ILE A 41 -6.32 13.07 -4.13
N SER A 42 -5.88 12.98 -5.38
CA SER A 42 -4.54 12.48 -5.72
C SER A 42 -3.45 13.27 -5.01
N GLN A 43 -3.55 14.60 -4.97
CA GLN A 43 -2.59 15.45 -4.25
C GLN A 43 -2.57 15.15 -2.74
N HIS A 44 -3.73 14.99 -2.12
CA HIS A 44 -3.81 14.61 -0.71
C HIS A 44 -3.19 13.24 -0.42
N ILE A 45 -3.39 12.26 -1.31
CA ILE A 45 -2.79 10.93 -1.20
C ILE A 45 -1.26 11.02 -1.33
N THR A 46 -0.75 11.81 -2.28
CA THR A 46 0.69 12.04 -2.46
C THR A 46 1.33 12.60 -1.20
N ILE A 47 0.75 13.67 -0.62
CA ILE A 47 1.24 14.27 0.63
C ILE A 47 1.29 13.24 1.76
N LEU A 48 0.26 12.40 1.87
CA LEU A 48 0.22 11.35 2.91
C LEU A 48 1.27 10.27 2.70
N ARG A 49 1.57 9.91 1.45
CA ARG A 49 2.63 8.95 1.11
C ARG A 49 4.01 9.53 1.39
N GLU A 50 4.27 10.76 0.96
CA GLU A 50 5.55 11.46 1.17
C GLU A 50 5.82 11.68 2.66
N ALA A 51 4.78 11.95 3.45
CA ALA A 51 4.90 12.06 4.89
C ALA A 51 5.05 10.69 5.61
N GLY A 52 4.98 9.56 4.88
CA GLY A 52 5.06 8.21 5.45
C GLY A 52 3.80 7.77 6.21
N VAL A 53 2.68 8.48 6.07
CA VAL A 53 1.40 8.15 6.73
C VAL A 53 0.68 7.02 6.00
N LEU A 54 0.82 6.96 4.67
CA LEU A 54 0.33 5.85 3.85
C LEU A 54 1.51 5.07 3.31
N MET A 55 1.57 3.79 3.63
CA MET A 55 2.52 2.84 3.07
C MET A 55 1.80 1.93 2.10
N ARG A 56 2.42 1.66 0.94
CA ARG A 56 1.92 0.65 0.00
C ARG A 56 2.35 -0.72 0.53
N SER A 57 1.39 -1.61 0.81
CA SER A 57 1.66 -3.03 0.92
C SER A 57 2.21 -3.51 -0.43
N PHE A 58 3.38 -4.16 -0.44
CA PHE A 58 4.00 -4.71 -1.65
C PHE A 58 3.88 -6.23 -1.73
N VAL A 59 2.96 -6.83 -0.96
CA VAL A 59 3.05 -8.26 -0.64
C VAL A 59 1.69 -8.92 -0.69
N ASP A 60 1.17 -9.13 -1.89
CA ASP A 60 0.07 -10.10 -2.08
C ASP A 60 0.28 -10.93 -3.35
N GLU A 61 0.70 -10.31 -4.46
CA GLU A 61 0.93 -11.01 -5.73
C GLU A 61 2.39 -11.46 -5.92
N PHE A 62 3.34 -10.69 -5.40
CA PHE A 62 4.77 -10.94 -5.62
C PHE A 62 5.34 -12.11 -4.79
N TRP A 63 4.75 -12.40 -3.63
CA TRP A 63 5.33 -13.37 -2.69
C TRP A 63 4.85 -14.80 -2.92
N MET A 64 3.66 -15.00 -3.48
CA MET A 64 3.14 -16.36 -3.71
C MET A 64 3.95 -17.06 -4.82
N ASP A 65 4.11 -16.43 -5.98
CA ASP A 65 4.89 -16.97 -7.10
C ASP A 65 6.39 -17.18 -6.76
N HIS A 66 6.95 -16.29 -5.93
CA HIS A 66 8.36 -16.38 -5.56
C HIS A 66 8.63 -17.47 -4.53
N LEU A 67 7.72 -17.66 -3.56
CA LEU A 67 7.84 -18.71 -2.55
C LEU A 67 7.65 -20.11 -3.15
N ASP A 68 6.73 -20.26 -4.09
CA ASP A 68 6.52 -21.53 -4.80
C ASP A 68 7.80 -21.95 -5.54
N ARG A 69 8.44 -21.02 -6.25
CA ARG A 69 9.70 -21.27 -6.95
C ARG A 69 10.88 -21.54 -6.01
N LEU A 70 10.95 -20.86 -4.87
CA LEU A 70 11.99 -21.12 -3.87
C LEU A 70 11.82 -22.51 -3.25
N LYS A 71 10.59 -22.96 -3.05
CA LYS A 71 10.29 -24.29 -2.53
C LYS A 71 10.66 -25.38 -3.54
N GLU A 72 10.30 -25.20 -4.81
CA GLU A 72 10.69 -26.11 -5.90
C GLU A 72 12.22 -26.21 -6.04
N ALA A 73 12.93 -25.07 -5.99
CA ALA A 73 14.38 -25.05 -6.06
C ALA A 73 15.04 -25.79 -4.88
N ALA A 74 14.51 -25.61 -3.66
CA ALA A 74 15.01 -26.30 -2.48
C ALA A 74 14.76 -27.82 -2.54
N GLU A 75 13.60 -28.26 -3.03
CA GLU A 75 13.27 -29.69 -3.21
C GLU A 75 14.16 -30.35 -4.27
N GLN A 76 14.52 -29.61 -5.33
CA GLN A 76 15.42 -30.10 -6.37
C GLN A 76 16.85 -30.29 -5.84
N GLU A 77 17.36 -29.33 -5.05
CA GLU A 77 18.69 -29.44 -4.42
C GLU A 77 18.76 -30.63 -3.44
N GLU A 78 17.70 -30.91 -2.69
CA GLU A 78 17.65 -32.03 -1.74
C GLU A 78 17.56 -33.40 -2.45
N THR A 79 16.90 -33.43 -3.61
CA THR A 79 16.81 -34.63 -4.46
C THR A 79 18.13 -34.90 -5.17
N ASP A 80 18.81 -33.85 -5.64
CA ASP A 80 20.12 -33.93 -6.30
C ASP A 80 21.24 -34.30 -5.32
N ALA A 81 21.12 -33.89 -4.04
CA ALA A 81 22.08 -34.26 -2.99
C ALA A 81 21.94 -35.72 -2.51
N ARG A 82 20.84 -36.39 -2.85
CA ARG A 82 20.52 -37.77 -2.40
C ARG A 82 20.83 -38.85 -3.44
N ASN A 83 21.05 -38.48 -4.70
CA ASN A 83 21.47 -39.36 -5.79
C ASN A 83 22.98 -39.30 -6.03
#